data_AF-A0A6I5KQ89-F1
#
_entry.id   AF-A0A6I5KQ89-F1
#
_cell.length_a   1.000
_cell.length_b   1.000
_cell.length_c   1.000
_cell.angle_alpha   90.00
_cell.angle_beta   90.00
_cell.angle_gamma   90.00
#
_symmetry.space_group_name_H-M   'P 1'
#
loop_
_entity.id
_entity.type
_entity.pdbx_description
1 polymer ?
#
loop_
_entity_poly.entity_id
_entity_poly.type
_entity_poly.pdbx_seq_one_letter_code
_entity_poly.pdbx_strand_id
1 'polypeptide(L)'
;MGGMASLTARIVSRAPGYDRSSKSPTISYRETVVTHLMKTQETLTNEELIDYVYYDIAGKYLNEKINDWSQTKMWYDTVFELSEPVRYRYGIGVLNMQVMNGGFEQYFDNDYGIFAEETLNGLKKIGAELTFALLKSAIKILNKHKEPQTDLFEFITQNKYWENEEIEQELDRLDDEYYKLEEKENLTELLGNYLRSCEIK
;
A
#
# COMPACT_ATOMS: atom_id res chain seq x y z
N MET A 1 -18.33 21.24 -12.53
CA MET A 1 -17.06 20.55 -12.80
C MET A 1 -16.40 20.31 -11.45
N GLY A 2 -16.76 19.21 -10.79
CA GLY A 2 -16.20 18.83 -9.49
C GLY A 2 -15.04 17.89 -9.76
N GLY A 3 -13.81 18.33 -9.45
CA GLY A 3 -12.61 17.50 -9.56
C GLY A 3 -12.69 16.37 -8.54
N MET A 4 -12.65 15.13 -9.03
CA MET A 4 -12.41 13.96 -8.19
C MET A 4 -11.02 14.11 -7.59
N ALA A 5 -10.95 14.23 -6.26
CA ALA A 5 -9.69 14.11 -5.56
C ALA A 5 -9.26 12.65 -5.66
N SER A 6 -8.26 12.40 -6.50
CA SER A 6 -7.52 11.15 -6.58
C SER A 6 -7.12 10.67 -5.18
N LEU A 7 -7.07 9.35 -4.97
CA LEU A 7 -6.57 8.71 -3.73
C LEU A 7 -5.23 9.33 -3.26
N THR A 8 -4.48 9.85 -4.22
CA THR A 8 -3.22 10.58 -4.13
C THR A 8 -3.27 11.84 -3.23
N ALA A 9 -4.37 12.61 -3.17
CA ALA A 9 -4.34 13.96 -2.59
C ALA A 9 -4.44 14.04 -1.05
N ARG A 10 -4.91 12.97 -0.37
CA ARG A 10 -5.05 12.96 1.10
C ARG A 10 -4.09 12.00 1.82
N ILE A 11 -3.49 11.07 1.09
CA ILE A 11 -2.57 10.07 1.65
C ILE A 11 -1.19 10.67 1.97
N VAL A 12 -0.79 11.79 1.34
CA VAL A 12 0.54 12.45 1.44
C VAL A 12 0.96 12.87 2.86
N SER A 13 0.12 12.78 3.88
CA SER A 13 0.48 13.22 5.24
C SER A 13 0.26 12.21 6.38
N ARG A 14 -0.16 10.96 6.12
CA ARG A 14 -0.74 10.11 7.21
C ARG A 14 -0.48 8.61 7.11
N ALA A 15 0.57 8.13 6.44
CA ALA A 15 0.95 6.73 6.59
C ALA A 15 1.43 6.45 8.03
N PRO A 16 0.84 5.48 8.76
CA PRO A 16 1.51 4.91 9.93
C PRO A 16 2.68 4.07 9.41
N GLY A 17 3.91 4.55 9.62
CA GLY A 17 5.13 3.83 9.26
C GLY A 17 6.15 4.72 8.56
N TYR A 18 7.20 5.07 9.31
CA TYR A 18 8.47 5.64 8.84
C TYR A 18 8.50 7.10 8.37
N ASP A 19 8.54 8.03 9.32
CA ASP A 19 9.18 9.34 9.15
C ASP A 19 10.39 9.40 10.08
N ARG A 20 11.62 9.44 9.51
CA ARG A 20 12.87 9.58 10.29
C ARG A 20 13.06 11.00 10.84
N SER A 21 12.20 11.96 10.53
CA SER A 21 12.40 13.36 10.89
C SER A 21 11.14 14.22 10.94
N SER A 22 10.09 13.89 11.68
CA SER A 22 9.20 14.97 12.15
C SER A 22 8.40 14.61 13.39
N LYS A 23 8.24 15.63 14.24
CA LYS A 23 7.43 15.61 15.44
C LYS A 23 5.98 15.30 15.05
N SER A 24 5.38 14.35 15.76
CA SER A 24 3.96 13.98 15.65
C SER A 24 3.06 15.22 15.50
N PRO A 25 2.28 15.34 14.41
CA PRO A 25 1.27 16.38 14.31
C PRO A 25 0.09 16.04 15.23
N THR A 26 0.11 16.58 16.44
CA THR A 26 -1.05 16.62 17.34
C THR A 26 -2.09 17.60 16.82
N ILE A 27 -2.86 17.22 15.78
CA ILE A 27 -4.14 17.88 15.44
C ILE A 27 -5.20 16.79 15.14
N SER A 28 -6.05 16.59 16.15
CA SER A 28 -7.41 15.99 16.17
C SER A 28 -7.65 14.64 15.46
N TYR A 29 -7.01 13.58 15.94
CA TYR A 29 -7.45 12.18 15.70
C TYR A 29 -8.92 11.93 16.13
N ARG A 30 -9.49 12.83 16.96
CA ARG A 30 -10.85 12.70 17.52
C ARG A 30 -11.97 13.05 16.55
N GLU A 31 -11.78 13.93 15.56
CA GLU A 31 -12.89 14.34 14.69
C GLU A 31 -13.21 13.32 13.58
N THR A 32 -12.21 12.60 13.06
CA THR A 32 -12.40 11.58 12.01
C THR A 32 -13.08 10.30 12.55
N VAL A 33 -12.78 9.93 13.80
CA VAL A 33 -13.37 8.76 14.47
C VAL A 33 -14.85 9.00 14.82
N VAL A 34 -15.22 10.24 15.19
CA VAL A 34 -16.60 10.59 15.56
C VAL A 34 -17.55 10.59 14.37
N THR A 35 -17.07 10.85 13.15
CA THR A 35 -17.91 10.84 11.94
C THR A 35 -18.25 9.43 11.43
N HIS A 36 -17.41 8.43 11.70
CA HIS A 36 -17.65 7.04 11.31
C HIS A 36 -18.54 6.26 12.30
N LEU A 37 -18.64 6.72 13.56
CA LEU A 37 -19.43 6.06 14.61
C LEU A 37 -20.96 5.99 14.34
N MET A 38 -21.45 6.61 13.26
CA MET A 38 -22.86 6.55 12.84
C MET A 38 -23.08 6.01 11.42
N LYS A 39 -22.02 5.64 10.69
CA LYS A 39 -22.10 5.16 9.30
C LYS A 39 -21.84 3.66 9.23
N THR A 40 -22.77 2.90 8.67
CA THR A 40 -22.54 1.49 8.31
C THR A 40 -21.72 1.41 7.01
N GLN A 41 -21.07 0.27 6.74
CA GLN A 41 -20.36 0.00 5.48
C GLN A 41 -21.17 0.36 4.23
N GLU A 42 -22.51 0.27 4.31
CA GLU A 42 -23.45 0.61 3.23
C GLU A 42 -23.56 2.13 2.96
N THR A 43 -23.27 2.96 3.95
CA THR A 43 -23.46 4.42 3.88
C THR A 43 -22.18 5.21 3.59
N LEU A 44 -21.01 4.57 3.71
CA LEU A 44 -19.72 5.17 3.37
C LEU A 44 -19.54 5.24 1.86
N THR A 45 -18.88 6.26 1.33
CA THR A 45 -18.36 6.24 -0.05
C THR A 45 -17.23 5.22 -0.19
N ASN A 46 -16.80 4.90 -1.42
CA ASN A 46 -15.69 3.95 -1.63
C ASN A 46 -14.40 4.47 -0.99
N GLU A 47 -14.12 5.76 -1.13
CA GLU A 47 -13.01 6.45 -0.48
C GLU A 47 -13.13 6.39 1.05
N GLU A 48 -14.28 6.73 1.63
CA GLU A 48 -14.48 6.69 3.09
C GLU A 48 -14.32 5.27 3.65
N LEU A 49 -14.83 4.25 2.94
CA LEU A 49 -14.68 2.86 3.35
C LEU A 49 -13.20 2.41 3.29
N ILE A 50 -12.48 2.77 2.24
CA ILE A 50 -11.04 2.47 2.11
C ILE A 50 -10.26 3.14 3.23
N ASP A 51 -10.55 4.39 3.57
CA ASP A 51 -9.91 5.12 4.67
C ASP A 51 -10.21 4.48 6.02
N TYR A 52 -11.47 4.14 6.28
CA TYR A 52 -11.88 3.46 7.51
C TYR A 52 -11.14 2.13 7.70
N VAL A 53 -11.10 1.28 6.66
CA VAL A 53 -10.38 0.00 6.70
C VAL A 53 -8.89 0.19 6.96
N TYR A 54 -8.30 1.28 6.47
CA TYR A 54 -6.89 1.57 6.72
C TYR A 54 -6.61 2.06 8.12
N TYR A 55 -7.26 3.14 8.53
CA TYR A 55 -6.87 3.90 9.70
C TYR A 55 -7.46 3.27 10.94
N ASP A 56 -8.74 2.89 10.88
CA ASP A 56 -9.48 2.42 12.03
C ASP A 56 -9.35 0.92 12.26
N ILE A 57 -9.14 0.13 11.21
CA ILE A 57 -8.98 -1.33 11.33
C ILE A 57 -7.50 -1.71 11.30
N ALA A 58 -6.85 -1.64 10.13
CA ALA A 58 -5.46 -2.06 10.00
C ALA A 58 -4.52 -1.21 10.89
N GLY A 59 -4.64 0.10 10.82
CA GLY A 59 -3.76 1.05 11.48
C GLY A 59 -3.81 0.93 13.00
N LYS A 60 -5.00 0.80 13.60
CA LYS A 60 -5.12 0.57 15.05
C LYS A 60 -4.50 -0.77 15.45
N TYR A 61 -4.84 -1.84 14.73
CA TYR A 61 -4.32 -3.17 15.02
C TYR A 61 -2.79 -3.23 14.96
N LEU A 62 -2.20 -2.67 13.89
CA LEU A 62 -0.75 -2.64 13.72
C LEU A 62 -0.06 -1.79 14.80
N ASN A 63 -0.60 -0.60 15.14
CA ASN A 63 -0.02 0.26 16.18
C ASN A 63 -0.13 -0.34 17.60
N GLU A 64 -1.09 -1.22 17.85
CA GLU A 64 -1.20 -1.93 19.13
C GLU A 64 -0.17 -3.07 19.26
N LYS A 65 0.20 -3.69 18.13
CA LYS A 65 1.09 -4.87 18.09
C LYS A 65 2.55 -4.52 17.83
N ILE A 66 2.83 -3.47 17.06
CA ILE A 66 4.16 -3.09 16.61
C ILE A 66 4.61 -1.86 17.38
N ASN A 67 5.62 -2.04 18.23
CA ASN A 67 6.27 -0.95 18.96
C ASN A 67 7.58 -0.48 18.32
N ASP A 68 8.12 -1.26 17.37
CA ASP A 68 9.35 -0.99 16.64
C ASP A 68 9.19 -1.41 15.17
N TRP A 69 9.02 -0.41 14.30
CA TRP A 69 8.78 -0.58 12.88
C TRP A 69 10.03 -0.99 12.09
N SER A 70 11.22 -0.98 12.72
CA SER A 70 12.44 -1.50 12.09
C SER A 70 12.49 -3.03 12.06
N GLN A 71 11.63 -3.70 12.85
CA GLN A 71 11.51 -5.16 12.84
C GLN A 71 10.60 -5.60 11.70
N THR A 72 11.14 -5.57 10.48
CA THR A 72 10.41 -5.87 9.23
C THR A 72 9.70 -7.22 9.25
N LYS A 73 10.28 -8.24 9.90
CA LYS A 73 9.61 -9.54 10.06
C LYS A 73 8.39 -9.48 10.99
N MET A 74 8.49 -8.77 12.12
CA MET A 74 7.34 -8.58 13.02
C MET A 74 6.24 -7.77 12.31
N TRP A 75 6.63 -6.74 11.56
CA TRP A 75 5.69 -5.97 10.75
C TRP A 75 4.98 -6.84 9.71
N TYR A 76 5.74 -7.65 8.96
CA TYR A 76 5.20 -8.59 8.00
C TYR A 76 4.21 -9.56 8.64
N ASP A 77 4.63 -10.27 9.69
CA ASP A 77 3.79 -11.27 10.36
C ASP A 77 2.49 -10.64 10.90
N THR A 78 2.56 -9.43 11.48
CA THR A 78 1.38 -8.72 12.00
C THR A 78 0.40 -8.32 10.89
N VAL A 79 0.88 -7.89 9.72
CA VAL A 79 0.01 -7.61 8.56
C VAL A 79 -0.68 -8.89 8.08
N PHE A 80 -0.03 -10.05 8.18
CA PHE A 80 -0.62 -11.35 7.84
C PHE A 80 -1.63 -11.87 8.87
N GLU A 81 -1.70 -11.29 10.08
CA GLU A 81 -2.77 -11.55 11.05
C GLU A 81 -4.10 -10.87 10.66
N LEU A 82 -4.06 -9.83 9.81
CA LEU A 82 -5.25 -9.12 9.34
C LEU A 82 -6.10 -10.02 8.44
N SER A 83 -7.43 -9.81 8.45
CA SER A 83 -8.33 -10.49 7.52
C SER A 83 -7.97 -10.17 6.05
N GLU A 84 -8.24 -11.11 5.13
CA GLU A 84 -7.84 -10.97 3.71
C GLU A 84 -8.25 -9.62 3.09
N PRO A 85 -9.49 -9.12 3.23
CA PRO A 85 -9.87 -7.84 2.66
C PRO A 85 -9.08 -6.66 3.22
N VAL A 86 -8.80 -6.67 4.53
CA VAL A 86 -8.05 -5.63 5.23
C VAL A 86 -6.57 -5.65 4.79
N ARG A 87 -5.99 -6.84 4.67
CA ARG A 87 -4.61 -7.03 4.19
C ARG A 87 -4.42 -6.59 2.74
N TYR A 88 -5.36 -6.92 1.85
CA TYR A 88 -5.34 -6.44 0.46
C TYR A 88 -5.46 -4.92 0.38
N ARG A 89 -6.36 -4.32 1.16
CA ARG A 89 -6.47 -2.86 1.24
C ARG A 89 -5.17 -2.23 1.73
N TYR A 90 -4.53 -2.83 2.73
CA TYR A 90 -3.26 -2.34 3.27
C TYR A 90 -2.19 -2.35 2.17
N GLY A 91 -1.94 -3.50 1.53
CA GLY A 91 -0.92 -3.65 0.49
C GLY A 91 -1.15 -2.77 -0.74
N ILE A 92 -2.38 -2.73 -1.27
CA ILE A 92 -2.71 -1.93 -2.47
C ILE A 92 -2.61 -0.43 -2.18
N GLY A 93 -3.12 0.01 -1.03
CA GLY A 93 -3.08 1.43 -0.66
C GLY A 93 -1.64 1.92 -0.43
N VAL A 94 -0.81 1.10 0.21
CA VAL A 94 0.61 1.38 0.42
C VAL A 94 1.38 1.41 -0.90
N LEU A 95 1.14 0.45 -1.80
CA LEU A 95 1.73 0.44 -3.14
C LEU A 95 1.43 1.77 -3.86
N ASN A 96 0.15 2.11 -3.99
CA ASN A 96 -0.27 3.31 -4.70
C ASN A 96 0.33 4.57 -4.07
N MET A 97 0.37 4.65 -2.73
CA MET A 97 0.99 5.76 -2.02
C MET A 97 2.48 5.91 -2.33
N GLN A 98 3.25 4.83 -2.23
CA GLN A 98 4.70 4.90 -2.39
C GLN A 98 5.07 5.20 -3.85
N VAL A 99 4.43 4.52 -4.79
CA VAL A 99 4.70 4.73 -6.23
C VAL A 99 4.30 6.14 -6.64
N MET A 100 3.13 6.65 -6.26
CA MET A 100 2.73 8.02 -6.61
C MET A 100 3.59 9.10 -5.95
N ASN A 101 4.29 8.81 -4.85
CA ASN A 101 5.14 9.76 -4.15
C ASN A 101 6.61 9.73 -4.61
N GLY A 102 7.13 8.57 -5.03
CA GLY A 102 8.56 8.40 -5.32
C GLY A 102 8.87 7.13 -6.10
N GLY A 103 7.91 6.60 -6.84
CA GLY A 103 8.13 5.45 -7.71
C GLY A 103 8.21 4.09 -7.01
N PHE A 104 8.42 3.05 -7.81
CA PHE A 104 8.66 1.70 -7.35
C PHE A 104 9.95 1.60 -6.53
N GLU A 105 10.96 2.43 -6.80
CA GLU A 105 12.17 2.53 -5.98
C GLU A 105 11.81 2.84 -4.52
N GLN A 106 11.08 3.94 -4.28
CA GLN A 106 10.64 4.30 -2.93
C GLN A 106 9.76 3.22 -2.28
N TYR A 107 8.95 2.50 -3.07
CA TYR A 107 8.16 1.37 -2.56
C TYR A 107 9.02 0.22 -2.04
N PHE A 108 10.14 -0.10 -2.69
CA PHE A 108 11.06 -1.13 -2.22
C PHE A 108 11.99 -0.59 -1.11
N ASP A 109 12.55 0.61 -1.26
CA ASP A 109 13.53 1.20 -0.33
C ASP A 109 12.98 1.42 1.08
N ASN A 110 11.67 1.70 1.16
CA ASN A 110 10.97 1.83 2.43
C ASN A 110 10.44 0.48 2.95
N ASP A 111 10.98 -0.63 2.46
CA ASP A 111 10.63 -2.02 2.79
C ASP A 111 9.18 -2.43 2.51
N TYR A 112 8.31 -1.55 1.97
CA TYR A 112 6.91 -1.90 1.69
C TYR A 112 6.76 -2.99 0.62
N GLY A 113 7.79 -3.15 -0.22
CA GLY A 113 7.91 -4.25 -1.18
C GLY A 113 7.89 -5.65 -0.57
N ILE A 114 8.11 -5.81 0.75
CA ILE A 114 7.97 -7.11 1.41
C ILE A 114 6.56 -7.71 1.25
N PHE A 115 5.55 -6.88 0.97
CA PHE A 115 4.16 -7.31 0.73
C PHE A 115 3.82 -7.53 -0.74
N ALA A 116 4.77 -7.35 -1.67
CA ALA A 116 4.48 -7.24 -3.10
C ALA A 116 3.73 -8.47 -3.67
N GLU A 117 4.07 -9.69 -3.24
CA GLU A 117 3.36 -10.90 -3.68
C GLU A 117 1.92 -10.95 -3.17
N GLU A 118 1.66 -10.50 -1.95
CA GLU A 118 0.31 -10.46 -1.39
C GLU A 118 -0.52 -9.33 -2.01
N THR A 119 0.12 -8.19 -2.29
CA THR A 119 -0.47 -7.10 -3.05
C THR A 119 -0.85 -7.56 -4.46
N LEU A 120 -0.04 -8.39 -5.13
CA LEU A 120 -0.43 -9.01 -6.41
C LEU A 120 -1.70 -9.86 -6.30
N ASN A 121 -1.84 -10.66 -5.25
CA ASN A 121 -3.04 -11.44 -5.01
C ASN A 121 -4.27 -10.53 -4.87
N GLY A 122 -4.14 -9.45 -4.11
CA GLY A 122 -5.18 -8.44 -3.94
C GLY A 122 -5.57 -7.75 -5.25
N LEU A 123 -4.58 -7.27 -6.02
CA LEU A 123 -4.82 -6.61 -7.32
C LEU A 123 -5.55 -7.54 -8.29
N LYS A 124 -5.14 -8.82 -8.35
CA LYS A 124 -5.83 -9.84 -9.13
C LYS A 124 -7.26 -10.07 -8.64
N LYS A 125 -7.48 -10.09 -7.32
CA LYS A 125 -8.80 -10.29 -6.70
C LYS A 125 -9.77 -9.17 -7.03
N ILE A 126 -9.32 -7.92 -7.06
CA ILE A 126 -10.16 -6.75 -7.36
C ILE A 126 -10.28 -6.44 -8.86
N GLY A 127 -9.58 -7.18 -9.73
CA GLY A 127 -9.59 -6.96 -11.18
C GLY A 127 -8.76 -5.76 -11.65
N ALA A 128 -7.76 -5.33 -10.88
CA ALA A 128 -6.84 -4.26 -11.24
C ALA A 128 -5.69 -4.80 -12.13
N GLU A 129 -6.03 -5.16 -13.37
CA GLU A 129 -5.13 -5.85 -14.31
C GLU A 129 -3.90 -5.02 -14.71
N LEU A 130 -4.03 -3.70 -14.86
CA LEU A 130 -2.92 -2.85 -15.30
C LEU A 130 -1.91 -2.65 -14.17
N THR A 131 -2.39 -2.29 -12.98
CA THR A 131 -1.55 -2.17 -11.77
C THR A 131 -0.91 -3.52 -11.44
N PHE A 132 -1.65 -4.63 -11.58
CA PHE A 132 -1.13 -5.98 -11.42
C PHE A 132 0.05 -6.25 -12.36
N ALA A 133 -0.08 -5.90 -13.64
CA ALA A 133 0.97 -6.13 -14.63
C ALA A 133 2.25 -5.33 -14.32
N LEU A 134 2.12 -4.08 -13.86
CA LEU A 134 3.25 -3.25 -13.47
C LEU A 134 3.94 -3.79 -12.21
N LEU A 135 3.21 -4.09 -11.14
CA LEU A 135 3.80 -4.66 -9.92
C LEU A 135 4.46 -6.01 -10.21
N LYS A 136 3.85 -6.85 -11.05
CA LYS A 136 4.44 -8.14 -11.45
C LYS A 136 5.74 -7.95 -12.22
N SER A 137 5.83 -6.91 -13.03
CA SER A 137 7.05 -6.56 -13.76
C SER A 137 8.14 -6.05 -12.81
N ALA A 138 7.79 -5.20 -11.83
CA ALA A 138 8.69 -4.75 -10.79
C ALA A 138 9.28 -5.92 -9.98
N ILE A 139 8.43 -6.85 -9.54
CA ILE A 139 8.86 -8.08 -8.86
C ILE A 139 9.78 -8.93 -9.74
N LYS A 140 9.50 -9.00 -11.05
CA LYS A 140 10.34 -9.75 -12.00
C LYS A 140 11.73 -9.13 -12.16
N ILE A 141 11.84 -7.80 -12.16
CA ILE A 141 13.12 -7.08 -12.21
C ILE A 141 13.96 -7.47 -10.98
N LEU A 142 13.43 -7.34 -9.76
CA LEU A 142 14.14 -7.73 -8.54
C LEU A 142 14.54 -9.22 -8.56
N ASN A 143 13.63 -10.10 -8.99
CA ASN A 143 13.89 -11.54 -9.06
C ASN A 143 14.97 -11.93 -10.07
N LYS A 144 15.21 -11.13 -11.12
CA LYS A 144 16.30 -11.35 -12.09
C LYS A 144 17.68 -11.05 -11.47
N HIS A 145 17.73 -10.19 -10.46
CA HIS A 145 18.97 -9.71 -9.85
C HIS A 145 19.28 -10.33 -8.49
N LYS A 146 18.29 -10.97 -7.84
CA LYS A 146 18.52 -11.70 -6.59
C LYS A 146 19.28 -13.02 -6.82
N GLU A 147 20.05 -13.42 -5.82
CA GLU A 147 20.65 -14.75 -5.79
C GLU A 147 19.58 -15.86 -5.79
N PRO A 148 19.82 -17.03 -6.41
CA PRO A 148 18.82 -18.10 -6.52
C PRO A 148 18.20 -18.55 -5.19
N GLN A 149 19.00 -18.59 -4.13
CA GLN A 149 18.62 -19.03 -2.79
C GLN A 149 17.99 -17.95 -1.90
N THR A 150 18.10 -16.67 -2.29
CA THR A 150 17.55 -15.54 -1.54
C THR A 150 16.11 -15.34 -1.99
N ASP A 151 15.16 -15.31 -1.05
CA ASP A 151 13.77 -14.98 -1.38
C ASP A 151 13.60 -13.45 -1.54
N LEU A 152 12.45 -13.01 -2.06
CA LEU A 152 12.20 -11.60 -2.32
C LEU A 152 12.19 -10.77 -1.02
N PHE A 153 11.67 -11.33 0.07
CA PHE A 153 11.64 -10.66 1.37
C PHE A 153 13.06 -10.37 1.86
N GLU A 154 13.93 -11.39 1.83
CA GLU A 154 15.33 -11.25 2.21
C GLU A 154 16.08 -10.29 1.27
N PHE A 155 15.81 -10.36 -0.04
CA PHE A 155 16.44 -9.47 -1.02
C PHE A 155 16.13 -8.00 -0.76
N ILE A 156 14.86 -7.70 -0.43
CA ILE A 156 14.39 -6.35 -0.13
C ILE A 156 15.00 -5.85 1.18
N THR A 157 14.81 -6.61 2.27
CA THR A 157 15.21 -6.17 3.62
C THR A 157 16.72 -6.06 3.83
N GLN A 158 17.52 -6.69 2.96
CA GLN A 158 18.98 -6.55 2.96
C GLN A 158 19.48 -5.40 2.05
N ASN A 159 18.58 -4.66 1.38
CA ASN A 159 18.90 -3.54 0.49
C ASN A 159 19.92 -3.90 -0.61
N LYS A 160 19.89 -5.15 -1.09
CA LYS A 160 20.88 -5.69 -2.05
C LYS A 160 20.76 -5.09 -3.47
N TYR A 161 19.74 -4.28 -3.73
CA TYR A 161 19.43 -3.70 -5.03
C TYR A 161 19.68 -2.18 -5.13
N TRP A 162 19.90 -1.48 -4.01
CA TRP A 162 19.97 -0.01 -3.97
C TRP A 162 21.01 0.56 -4.96
N GLU A 163 22.22 0.00 -4.98
CA GLU A 163 23.31 0.52 -5.83
C GLU A 163 23.29 -0.06 -7.26
N ASN A 164 22.17 -0.63 -7.71
CA ASN A 164 22.05 -1.25 -9.02
C ASN A 164 21.34 -0.33 -10.03
N GLU A 165 22.13 0.40 -10.82
CA GLU A 165 21.63 1.32 -11.87
C GLU A 165 20.73 0.64 -12.92
N GLU A 166 20.90 -0.66 -13.18
CA GLU A 166 20.03 -1.39 -14.12
C GLU A 166 18.63 -1.58 -13.51
N ILE A 167 18.55 -1.92 -12.21
CA ILE A 167 17.27 -2.04 -11.51
C ILE A 167 16.57 -0.69 -11.46
N GLU A 168 17.28 0.37 -11.06
CA GLU A 168 16.76 1.75 -11.02
C GLU A 168 16.13 2.13 -12.37
N GLN A 169 16.89 2.01 -13.47
CA GLN A 169 16.40 2.35 -14.82
C GLN A 169 15.22 1.48 -15.29
N GLU A 170 15.18 0.21 -14.89
CA GLU A 170 14.05 -0.66 -15.23
C GLU A 170 12.79 -0.30 -14.41
N LEU A 171 12.93 0.09 -13.14
CA LEU A 171 11.83 0.54 -12.29
C LEU A 171 11.29 1.92 -12.72
N ASP A 172 12.15 2.88 -13.07
CA ASP A 172 11.76 4.21 -13.55
C ASP A 172 10.80 4.12 -14.76
N ARG A 173 11.07 3.18 -15.67
CA ARG A 173 10.18 2.94 -16.83
C ARG A 173 8.81 2.44 -16.42
N LEU A 174 8.70 1.72 -15.32
CA LEU A 174 7.42 1.26 -14.80
C LEU A 174 6.66 2.41 -14.12
N ASP A 175 7.37 3.33 -13.47
CA ASP A 175 6.78 4.51 -12.84
C ASP A 175 6.09 5.41 -13.87
N ASP A 176 6.76 5.66 -14.99
CA ASP A 176 6.19 6.40 -16.13
C ASP A 176 4.86 5.80 -16.61
N GLU A 177 4.76 4.47 -16.64
CA GLU A 177 3.52 3.79 -17.03
C GLU A 177 2.48 3.79 -15.91
N TYR A 178 2.91 3.70 -14.65
CA TYR A 178 2.04 3.74 -13.48
C TYR A 178 1.31 5.09 -13.39
N TYR A 179 2.02 6.20 -13.57
CA TYR A 179 1.44 7.54 -13.50
C TYR A 179 0.38 7.81 -14.57
N LYS A 180 0.36 7.01 -15.64
CA LYS A 180 -0.64 7.10 -16.73
C LYS A 180 -1.88 6.23 -16.48
N LEU A 181 -1.96 5.51 -15.35
CA LEU A 181 -3.07 4.59 -15.08
C LEU A 181 -4.34 5.26 -14.59
N GLU A 182 -4.28 6.48 -14.03
CA GLU A 182 -5.44 7.13 -13.38
C GLU A 182 -6.69 7.22 -14.30
N GLU A 183 -6.49 7.40 -15.60
CA GLU A 183 -7.57 7.46 -16.59
C GLU A 183 -8.02 6.08 -17.12
N LYS A 184 -7.27 5.02 -16.82
CA LYS A 184 -7.44 3.67 -17.38
C LYS A 184 -7.91 2.65 -16.35
N GLU A 185 -7.54 2.82 -15.10
CA GLU A 185 -7.83 1.91 -14.00
C GLU A 185 -8.05 2.69 -12.69
N ASN A 186 -9.27 2.61 -12.17
CA ASN A 186 -9.64 3.32 -10.95
C ASN A 186 -9.54 2.38 -9.74
N LEU A 187 -8.38 2.38 -9.09
CA LEU A 187 -8.14 1.55 -7.90
C LEU A 187 -9.11 1.86 -6.75
N THR A 188 -9.54 3.11 -6.58
CA THR A 188 -10.52 3.51 -5.55
C THR A 188 -11.85 2.78 -5.75
N GLU A 189 -12.36 2.77 -6.97
CA GLU A 189 -13.64 2.11 -7.29
C GLU A 189 -13.51 0.59 -7.20
N LEU A 190 -12.45 0.00 -7.77
CA LEU A 190 -12.24 -1.45 -7.73
C LEU A 190 -12.09 -1.97 -6.30
N LEU A 191 -11.25 -1.33 -5.50
CA LEU A 191 -11.00 -1.72 -4.12
C LEU A 191 -12.22 -1.46 -3.22
N GLY A 192 -12.87 -0.31 -3.38
CA GLY A 192 -14.08 0.02 -2.60
C GLY A 192 -15.22 -0.96 -2.86
N ASN A 193 -15.48 -1.29 -4.13
CA ASN A 193 -16.51 -2.28 -4.50
C ASN A 193 -16.17 -3.68 -3.98
N TYR A 194 -14.90 -4.09 -4.03
CA TYR A 194 -14.47 -5.34 -3.43
C TYR A 194 -14.71 -5.37 -1.92
N LEU A 195 -14.28 -4.34 -1.19
CA LEU A 195 -14.47 -4.25 0.26
C LEU A 195 -15.94 -4.30 0.66
N ARG A 196 -16.83 -3.65 -0.11
CA ARG A 196 -18.28 -3.71 0.13
C ARG A 196 -18.85 -5.12 0.04
N SER A 197 -18.30 -5.94 -0.85
CA SER A 197 -18.73 -7.33 -1.02
C SER A 197 -18.18 -8.28 0.05
N CYS A 198 -17.28 -7.79 0.90
CA CYS A 198 -16.61 -8.58 1.92
C CYS A 198 -17.19 -8.35 3.31
N GLU A 199 -17.03 -9.36 4.17
CA GLU A 199 -17.14 -9.19 5.61
C GLU A 199 -15.80 -8.63 6.13
N ILE A 200 -15.83 -7.42 6.69
CA ILE A 200 -14.63 -6.74 7.20
C ILE A 200 -14.54 -6.99 8.70
N LYS A 201 -13.46 -7.64 9.14
CA LYS A 201 -13.17 -8.01 10.54
C LYS A 201 -11.75 -7.60 10.91
#